data_AF-A0A918FFT1-F1
#
_entry.id   AF-A0A918FFT1-F1
#
_cell.length_a   1.000
_cell.length_b   1.000
_cell.length_c   1.000
_cell.angle_alpha   90.00
_cell.angle_beta   90.00
_cell.angle_gamma   90.00
#
_symmetry.space_group_name_H-M   'P 1'
#
loop_
_entity.id
_entity.type
_entity.pdbx_description
1 polymer ?
#
loop_
_entity_poly.entity_id
_entity_poly.type
_entity_poly.pdbx_seq_one_letter_code
_entity_poly.pdbx_strand_id
1 'polypeptide(L)'
;MSTEISARRPSHRLRRAMVLAAAALLASSTATACGTETAASGTSSDTGRPSAPGTGGTTGGTAGNGNTTPGQGSSPGSTSGTPSTPSTPTTPSGGPRQVRTAVYFLHGEKVSPAPRTVTAPTTAAGALRALLDGPNRYERSHSRTTAIPSGTKLNSVVVDRHIATVDLSGRYDDGGGSLSMQARLAQVVFTATRFPSIHKVQFELDGKPVTAFGGEGIVLDEPVGRADFEDLSPLVLVESPMIGDTIRTPVRVWGTANTFEATLRLKITDAAGRTVANPYVTATSGTGTRGTFDVTIPYKATRSGAGLLTAYWDSPEDGRAVIEDTVPLTVKR
;
A
#
# COMPACT_ATOMS: atom_id res chain seq x y z
N MET A 1 -35.32 -23.63 52.02
CA MET A 1 -34.06 -22.92 52.35
C MET A 1 -33.58 -22.20 51.09
N SER A 2 -32.81 -21.13 51.28
CA SER A 2 -32.86 -19.95 50.41
C SER A 2 -32.14 -20.06 49.07
N THR A 3 -32.68 -19.29 48.13
CA THR A 3 -32.10 -18.73 46.91
C THR A 3 -30.68 -18.19 47.10
N GLU A 4 -29.85 -18.26 46.06
CA GLU A 4 -29.27 -17.02 45.49
C GLU A 4 -28.85 -17.18 44.02
N ILE A 5 -29.16 -16.17 43.22
CA ILE A 5 -28.77 -16.03 41.80
C ILE A 5 -27.76 -14.89 41.76
N SER A 6 -26.51 -15.15 41.35
CA SER A 6 -25.50 -14.10 41.21
C SER A 6 -25.37 -13.65 39.75
N ALA A 7 -25.55 -12.34 39.52
CA ALA A 7 -25.84 -11.77 38.21
C ALA A 7 -24.59 -11.45 37.37
N ARG A 8 -24.72 -11.60 36.04
CA ARG A 8 -23.77 -11.04 35.07
C ARG A 8 -23.69 -9.51 35.22
N ARG A 9 -22.49 -8.97 35.44
CA ARG A 9 -22.25 -7.52 35.31
C ARG A 9 -22.09 -7.15 33.82
N PRO A 10 -22.75 -6.09 33.33
CA PRO A 10 -22.49 -5.55 32.00
C PRO A 10 -21.19 -4.74 31.98
N SER A 11 -20.41 -4.84 30.90
CA SER A 11 -19.20 -4.06 30.68
C SER A 11 -19.53 -2.59 30.37
N HIS A 12 -19.13 -1.67 31.25
CA HIS A 12 -19.28 -0.23 30.99
C HIS A 12 -18.38 0.23 29.84
N ARG A 13 -18.97 0.58 28.70
CA ARG A 13 -18.30 1.37 27.66
C ARG A 13 -18.12 2.81 28.15
N LEU A 14 -16.89 3.20 28.48
CA LEU A 14 -16.55 4.59 28.78
C LEU A 14 -16.60 5.45 27.50
N ARG A 15 -17.77 6.04 27.23
CA ARG A 15 -17.88 7.20 26.34
C ARG A 15 -17.35 8.44 27.08
N ARG A 16 -16.12 8.88 26.77
CA ARG A 16 -15.67 10.22 27.15
C ARG A 16 -16.30 11.25 26.21
N ALA A 17 -17.19 12.09 26.73
CA ALA A 17 -17.69 13.25 26.02
C ALA A 17 -16.64 14.36 26.07
N MET A 18 -16.25 14.91 24.91
CA MET A 18 -15.51 16.17 24.86
C MET A 18 -16.50 17.33 25.07
N VAL A 19 -16.22 18.17 26.06
CA VAL A 19 -16.92 19.44 26.27
C VAL A 19 -16.17 20.52 25.50
N LEU A 20 -16.78 21.05 24.43
CA LEU A 20 -16.30 22.27 23.79
C LEU A 20 -16.70 23.48 24.63
N ALA A 21 -15.70 24.21 25.14
CA ALA A 21 -15.90 25.53 25.73
C ALA A 21 -15.89 26.58 24.62
N ALA A 22 -17.07 27.09 24.24
CA ALA A 22 -17.19 28.20 23.30
C ALA A 22 -16.97 29.54 24.02
N ALA A 23 -15.84 30.19 23.76
CA ALA A 23 -15.58 31.56 24.21
C ALA A 23 -16.00 32.55 23.11
N ALA A 24 -17.20 33.13 23.26
CA ALA A 24 -17.65 34.22 22.40
C ALA A 24 -17.10 35.56 22.91
N LEU A 25 -16.44 36.32 22.05
CA LEU A 25 -16.07 37.72 22.29
C LEU A 25 -16.44 38.55 21.06
N LEU A 26 -17.35 39.51 21.25
CA LEU A 26 -17.78 40.44 20.21
C LEU A 26 -16.74 41.55 20.02
N ALA A 27 -16.47 41.88 18.77
CA ALA A 27 -15.95 43.19 18.38
C ALA A 27 -16.62 43.62 17.08
N SER A 28 -17.58 44.54 17.18
CA SER A 28 -18.27 45.14 16.04
C SER A 28 -17.45 46.29 15.48
N SER A 29 -17.39 46.41 14.15
CA SER A 29 -16.87 47.59 13.45
C SER A 29 -17.56 47.72 12.09
N THR A 30 -18.24 48.85 11.90
CA THR A 30 -18.99 49.18 10.68
C THR A 30 -18.08 49.77 9.62
N ALA A 31 -18.24 49.34 8.36
CA ALA A 31 -17.72 50.06 7.20
C ALA A 31 -18.69 49.93 6.02
N THR A 32 -19.29 51.06 5.65
CA THR A 32 -20.22 51.20 4.52
C THR A 32 -19.43 51.38 3.21
N ALA A 33 -19.81 50.67 2.15
CA ALA A 33 -19.40 51.02 0.78
C ALA A 33 -20.51 50.65 -0.23
N CYS A 34 -20.85 51.60 -1.10
CA CYS A 34 -21.86 51.46 -2.15
C CYS A 34 -21.26 51.04 -3.50
N GLY A 35 -22.10 50.57 -4.43
CA GLY A 35 -21.75 50.32 -5.83
C GLY A 35 -22.25 48.95 -6.31
N THR A 36 -23.54 48.77 -6.65
CA THR A 36 -24.15 49.03 -7.98
C THR A 36 -23.33 48.52 -9.18
N GLU A 37 -23.78 47.43 -9.80
CA GLU A 37 -23.90 47.37 -11.27
C GLU A 37 -24.90 46.29 -11.72
N THR A 38 -25.28 46.34 -12.99
CA THR A 38 -26.60 45.86 -13.47
C THR A 38 -26.47 44.86 -14.62
N ALA A 39 -27.07 43.67 -14.46
CA ALA A 39 -27.44 42.78 -15.57
C ALA A 39 -28.61 41.90 -15.10
N ALA A 40 -29.85 42.20 -15.48
CA ALA A 40 -30.49 41.75 -16.73
C ALA A 40 -31.06 40.32 -16.61
N SER A 41 -32.34 40.25 -16.28
CA SER A 41 -33.18 39.05 -16.39
C SER A 41 -33.46 38.71 -17.86
N GLY A 42 -33.37 37.42 -18.21
CA GLY A 42 -33.71 36.87 -19.52
C GLY A 42 -34.41 35.51 -19.36
N THR A 43 -35.50 35.32 -20.10
CA THR A 43 -36.55 34.32 -19.80
C THR A 43 -36.27 32.91 -20.34
N SER A 44 -36.89 31.92 -19.69
CA SER A 44 -36.85 30.48 -19.98
C SER A 44 -37.59 30.03 -21.26
N SER A 45 -37.51 28.71 -21.54
CA SER A 45 -38.12 27.91 -22.64
C SER A 45 -37.38 27.97 -23.98
N ASP A 46 -37.29 26.88 -24.78
CA ASP A 46 -38.14 25.69 -24.85
C ASP A 46 -37.44 24.39 -25.37
N THR A 47 -38.11 23.24 -25.21
CA THR A 47 -38.06 21.90 -25.89
C THR A 47 -36.78 21.32 -26.57
N GLY A 48 -36.67 19.97 -26.56
CA GLY A 48 -36.09 19.23 -27.72
C GLY A 48 -35.21 17.98 -27.47
N ARG A 49 -35.83 16.82 -27.23
CA ARG A 49 -35.24 15.47 -27.06
C ARG A 49 -34.28 14.99 -28.20
N PRO A 50 -33.27 14.11 -27.93
CA PRO A 50 -32.25 13.69 -28.92
C PRO A 50 -32.63 12.47 -29.79
N SER A 51 -31.86 12.17 -30.84
CA SER A 51 -31.88 10.88 -31.56
C SER A 51 -30.63 10.55 -32.39
N ALA A 52 -30.17 9.31 -32.23
CA ALA A 52 -29.43 8.45 -33.17
C ALA A 52 -29.83 6.99 -32.81
N PRO A 53 -29.58 5.93 -33.62
CA PRO A 53 -28.91 5.87 -34.92
C PRO A 53 -29.79 5.27 -36.04
N GLY A 54 -29.24 5.08 -37.25
CA GLY A 54 -29.91 4.40 -38.37
C GLY A 54 -29.13 3.18 -38.89
N THR A 55 -29.84 2.11 -39.24
CA THR A 55 -29.29 0.81 -39.68
C THR A 55 -29.91 0.38 -41.02
N GLY A 56 -29.16 -0.33 -41.86
CA GLY A 56 -29.63 -1.00 -43.10
C GLY A 56 -28.88 -0.51 -44.37
N GLY A 57 -28.63 -1.33 -45.39
CA GLY A 57 -28.85 -2.78 -45.56
C GLY A 57 -28.89 -3.17 -47.06
N THR A 58 -28.57 -4.44 -47.40
CA THR A 58 -28.86 -5.15 -48.69
C THR A 58 -28.19 -4.61 -50.00
N THR A 59 -27.91 -5.32 -51.11
CA THR A 59 -27.87 -6.77 -51.53
C THR A 59 -27.22 -6.94 -52.93
N GLY A 60 -26.67 -8.13 -53.26
CA GLY A 60 -26.32 -8.60 -54.64
C GLY A 60 -24.98 -8.08 -55.23
N GLY A 61 -24.31 -8.65 -56.23
CA GLY A 61 -24.48 -9.88 -57.06
C GLY A 61 -23.86 -9.69 -58.47
N THR A 62 -23.39 -10.66 -59.27
CA THR A 62 -23.16 -12.12 -59.10
C THR A 62 -22.28 -12.68 -60.27
N ALA A 63 -21.33 -13.58 -59.97
CA ALA A 63 -20.62 -14.54 -60.87
C ALA A 63 -19.56 -14.08 -61.91
N GLY A 64 -18.60 -14.98 -62.16
CA GLY A 64 -17.59 -14.95 -63.23
C GLY A 64 -16.61 -16.14 -63.16
N ASN A 65 -16.95 -17.27 -63.80
CA ASN A 65 -16.13 -18.50 -63.80
C ASN A 65 -15.08 -18.52 -64.93
N GLY A 66 -13.94 -19.17 -64.71
CA GLY A 66 -12.95 -19.54 -65.73
C GLY A 66 -12.17 -20.79 -65.30
N ASN A 67 -11.96 -21.75 -66.21
CA ASN A 67 -11.63 -23.15 -65.89
C ASN A 67 -10.30 -23.63 -66.52
N THR A 68 -9.84 -24.80 -66.08
CA THR A 68 -8.93 -25.79 -66.71
C THR A 68 -7.44 -25.88 -66.29
N THR A 69 -7.08 -27.14 -66.01
CA THR A 69 -5.80 -27.78 -65.60
C THR A 69 -5.11 -28.37 -66.86
N PRO A 70 -4.16 -29.36 -66.90
CA PRO A 70 -3.44 -30.12 -65.84
C PRO A 70 -1.90 -30.34 -66.04
N GLY A 71 -1.23 -30.99 -65.07
CA GLY A 71 0.08 -31.65 -65.24
C GLY A 71 0.67 -32.24 -63.95
N GLN A 72 0.95 -33.55 -63.89
CA GLN A 72 1.47 -34.29 -62.70
C GLN A 72 2.88 -34.90 -62.92
N GLY A 73 3.57 -35.21 -61.81
CA GLY A 73 4.73 -36.13 -61.73
C GLY A 73 6.11 -35.45 -61.70
N SER A 74 7.14 -35.92 -60.98
CA SER A 74 7.30 -37.13 -60.13
C SER A 74 8.42 -36.92 -59.07
N SER A 75 8.71 -37.96 -58.27
CA SER A 75 9.49 -37.93 -56.99
C SER A 75 11.03 -38.12 -57.17
N PRO A 76 11.83 -38.52 -56.14
CA PRO A 76 12.68 -37.62 -55.34
C PRO A 76 14.21 -37.84 -55.49
N GLY A 77 15.02 -36.94 -54.93
CA GLY A 77 16.49 -37.09 -54.87
C GLY A 77 17.06 -36.76 -53.49
N SER A 78 17.70 -37.74 -52.84
CA SER A 78 18.45 -37.56 -51.59
C SER A 78 19.93 -37.27 -51.87
N THR A 79 20.52 -36.33 -51.13
CA THR A 79 21.98 -36.19 -51.02
C THR A 79 22.41 -36.05 -49.56
N SER A 80 23.45 -36.81 -49.21
CA SER A 80 23.98 -36.92 -47.85
C SER A 80 24.73 -35.67 -47.40
N GLY A 81 24.59 -35.31 -46.12
CA GLY A 81 25.33 -34.23 -45.45
C GLY A 81 25.92 -34.74 -44.13
N THR A 82 27.20 -34.43 -43.91
CA THR A 82 28.07 -34.89 -42.81
C THR A 82 27.45 -34.70 -41.40
N PRO A 83 27.65 -35.64 -40.46
CA PRO A 83 27.14 -35.51 -39.09
C PRO A 83 27.86 -34.39 -38.31
N SER A 84 27.12 -33.33 -37.98
CA SER A 84 27.53 -32.35 -36.97
C SER A 84 27.49 -32.99 -35.58
N THR A 85 28.60 -32.93 -34.85
CA THR A 85 28.68 -33.38 -33.45
C THR A 85 27.61 -32.66 -32.61
N PRO A 86 26.78 -33.37 -31.82
CA PRO A 86 25.81 -32.71 -30.96
C PRO A 86 26.53 -31.93 -29.87
N SER A 87 26.54 -30.60 -30.00
CA SER A 87 26.94 -29.70 -28.92
C SER A 87 26.01 -29.90 -27.73
N THR A 88 26.54 -30.45 -26.64
CA THR A 88 25.81 -30.64 -25.38
C THR A 88 25.09 -29.34 -25.00
N PRO A 89 23.76 -29.34 -24.78
CA PRO A 89 23.09 -28.14 -24.33
C PRO A 89 23.61 -27.79 -22.94
N THR A 90 24.34 -26.68 -22.83
CA THR A 90 24.68 -26.08 -21.54
C THR A 90 23.39 -25.70 -20.83
N THR A 91 22.98 -26.52 -19.86
CA THR A 91 21.92 -26.20 -18.92
C THR A 91 22.20 -24.82 -18.34
N PRO A 92 21.31 -23.83 -18.48
CA PRO A 92 21.49 -22.56 -17.81
C PRO A 92 21.53 -22.83 -16.30
N SER A 93 22.61 -22.42 -15.65
CA SER A 93 22.80 -22.56 -14.20
C SER A 93 21.78 -21.69 -13.45
N GLY A 94 20.55 -22.19 -13.34
CA GLY A 94 19.40 -21.53 -12.75
C GLY A 94 19.54 -21.44 -11.24
N GLY A 95 20.33 -20.47 -10.77
CA GLY A 95 20.31 -20.06 -9.37
C GLY A 95 18.89 -19.65 -8.94
N PRO A 96 18.56 -19.73 -7.64
CA PRO A 96 17.22 -19.44 -7.14
C PRO A 96 16.74 -18.05 -7.60
N ARG A 97 15.60 -18.01 -8.30
CA ARG A 97 15.03 -16.78 -8.85
C ARG A 97 14.72 -15.80 -7.71
N GLN A 98 15.33 -14.63 -7.74
CA GLN A 98 15.09 -13.57 -6.76
C GLN A 98 13.85 -12.74 -7.11
N VAL A 99 13.07 -12.36 -6.11
CA VAL A 99 11.85 -11.54 -6.24
C VAL A 99 11.78 -10.48 -5.14
N ARG A 100 11.17 -9.33 -5.44
CA ARG A 100 11.03 -8.22 -4.48
C ARG A 100 9.80 -8.40 -3.59
N THR A 101 9.94 -8.01 -2.33
CA THR A 101 8.89 -7.96 -1.31
C THR A 101 9.00 -6.68 -0.49
N ALA A 102 7.89 -6.21 0.09
CA ALA A 102 7.93 -5.24 1.19
C ALA A 102 8.18 -5.96 2.53
N VAL A 103 8.88 -5.28 3.44
CA VAL A 103 8.89 -5.53 4.89
C VAL A 103 8.69 -4.19 5.60
N TYR A 104 8.20 -4.18 6.84
CA TYR A 104 7.83 -2.94 7.52
C TYR A 104 8.81 -2.65 8.67
N PHE A 105 9.57 -1.57 8.49
CA PHE A 105 10.45 -1.00 9.50
C PHE A 105 9.75 0.18 10.19
N LEU A 106 10.40 0.79 11.17
CA LEU A 106 9.92 2.03 11.78
C LEU A 106 10.59 3.23 11.10
N HIS A 107 9.85 4.32 10.93
CA HIS A 107 10.34 5.63 10.52
C HIS A 107 9.84 6.64 11.56
N GLY A 108 10.73 7.06 12.46
CA GLY A 108 10.30 7.60 13.75
C GLY A 108 9.56 6.53 14.56
N GLU A 109 8.36 6.83 15.02
CA GLU A 109 7.50 5.92 15.79
C GLU A 109 6.48 5.14 14.94
N LYS A 110 6.44 5.41 13.62
CA LYS A 110 5.42 4.87 12.70
C LYS A 110 5.97 3.77 11.78
N VAL A 111 5.13 2.82 11.37
CA VAL A 111 5.52 1.80 10.39
C VAL A 111 5.72 2.40 8.99
N SER A 112 6.77 1.95 8.30
CA SER A 112 7.15 2.39 6.94
C SER A 112 7.69 1.20 6.14
N PRO A 113 7.23 0.98 4.90
CA PRO A 113 7.64 -0.17 4.09
C PRO A 113 9.00 0.07 3.42
N ALA A 114 9.80 -1.00 3.36
CA ALA A 114 11.11 -1.03 2.73
C ALA A 114 11.24 -2.24 1.78
N PRO A 115 11.96 -2.10 0.65
CA PRO A 115 12.10 -3.17 -0.32
C PRO A 115 13.15 -4.19 0.12
N ARG A 116 12.75 -5.46 0.14
CA ARG A 116 13.63 -6.62 0.29
C ARG A 116 13.61 -7.50 -0.95
N THR A 117 14.68 -8.25 -1.13
CA THR A 117 14.80 -9.26 -2.18
C THR A 117 14.88 -10.61 -1.51
N VAL A 118 14.00 -11.54 -1.91
CA VAL A 118 13.90 -12.89 -1.33
C VAL A 118 13.82 -13.93 -2.45
N THR A 119 14.27 -15.15 -2.15
CA THR A 119 14.12 -16.30 -3.05
C THR A 119 12.65 -16.55 -3.36
N ALA A 120 12.32 -16.77 -4.63
CA ALA A 120 10.97 -17.12 -5.07
C ALA A 120 10.58 -18.55 -4.67
N PRO A 121 9.29 -18.82 -4.39
CA PRO A 121 8.19 -17.85 -4.36
C PRO A 121 8.25 -16.93 -3.13
N THR A 122 7.74 -15.70 -3.26
CA THR A 122 7.61 -14.79 -2.12
C THR A 122 6.64 -15.40 -1.10
N THR A 123 7.14 -15.77 0.07
CA THR A 123 6.34 -16.33 1.18
C THR A 123 6.36 -15.42 2.39
N ALA A 124 5.34 -15.52 3.26
CA ALA A 124 5.32 -14.83 4.54
C ALA A 124 6.56 -15.15 5.38
N ALA A 125 6.98 -16.43 5.44
CA ALA A 125 8.21 -16.83 6.12
C ALA A 125 9.48 -16.22 5.50
N GLY A 126 9.54 -16.03 4.17
CA GLY A 126 10.64 -15.33 3.50
C GLY A 126 10.69 -13.84 3.84
N ALA A 127 9.54 -13.16 3.83
CA ALA A 127 9.44 -11.75 4.19
C ALA A 127 9.73 -11.50 5.67
N LEU A 128 9.25 -12.36 6.57
CA LEU A 128 9.51 -12.26 8.01
C LEU A 128 10.99 -12.51 8.34
N ARG A 129 11.68 -13.47 7.70
CA ARG A 129 13.15 -13.58 7.84
C ARG A 129 13.86 -12.30 7.40
N ALA A 130 13.49 -11.75 6.24
CA ALA A 130 14.05 -10.51 5.73
C ALA A 130 13.75 -9.27 6.60
N LEU A 131 12.72 -9.32 7.46
CA LEU A 131 12.42 -8.35 8.51
C LEU A 131 13.34 -8.53 9.74
N LEU A 132 13.51 -9.78 10.20
CA LEU A 132 14.36 -10.13 11.35
C LEU A 132 15.85 -9.83 11.11
N ASP A 133 16.30 -9.83 9.85
CA ASP A 133 17.64 -9.37 9.47
C ASP A 133 17.91 -7.89 9.81
N GLY A 134 16.85 -7.12 10.14
CA GLY A 134 16.94 -5.70 10.50
C GLY A 134 17.28 -4.79 9.32
N PRO A 135 17.24 -3.45 9.50
CA PRO A 135 17.42 -2.51 8.40
C PRO A 135 18.85 -2.48 7.84
N ASN A 136 18.98 -2.43 6.52
CA ASN A 136 20.27 -2.37 5.81
C ASN A 136 20.89 -0.96 5.88
N ARG A 137 22.10 -0.77 5.33
CA ARG A 137 22.80 0.53 5.39
C ARG A 137 22.02 1.68 4.74
N TYR A 138 21.39 1.43 3.59
CA TYR A 138 20.60 2.43 2.86
C TYR A 138 19.31 2.78 3.59
N GLU A 139 18.62 1.78 4.13
CA GLU A 139 17.41 2.00 4.93
C GLU A 139 17.74 2.81 6.21
N ARG A 140 18.81 2.44 6.93
CA ARG A 140 19.31 3.20 8.09
C ARG A 140 19.72 4.63 7.77
N SER A 141 20.34 4.89 6.61
CA SER A 141 20.69 6.27 6.20
C SER A 141 19.47 7.12 5.82
N HIS A 142 18.29 6.51 5.72
CA HIS A 142 16.99 7.18 5.56
C HIS A 142 16.11 6.97 6.80
N SER A 143 16.72 6.88 7.99
CA SER A 143 16.06 6.82 9.29
C SER A 143 15.11 5.63 9.51
N ARG A 144 15.31 4.51 8.80
CA ARG A 144 14.57 3.27 9.08
C ARG A 144 15.23 2.49 10.21
N THR A 145 14.46 2.19 11.25
CA THR A 145 14.87 1.48 12.47
C THR A 145 14.00 0.25 12.71
N THR A 146 14.28 -0.54 13.75
CA THR A 146 13.42 -1.65 14.17
C THR A 146 13.41 -1.76 15.68
N ALA A 147 12.26 -2.14 16.24
CA ALA A 147 12.11 -2.49 17.65
C ALA A 147 12.34 -3.99 17.94
N ILE A 148 12.60 -4.80 16.91
CA ILE A 148 12.81 -6.25 17.05
C ILE A 148 14.22 -6.52 17.62
N PRO A 149 14.36 -7.29 18.71
CA PRO A 149 15.66 -7.62 19.27
C PRO A 149 16.55 -8.39 18.28
N SER A 150 17.80 -7.95 18.14
CA SER A 150 18.79 -8.59 17.28
C SER A 150 19.01 -10.07 17.66
N GLY A 151 19.06 -10.96 16.66
CA GLY A 151 19.21 -12.40 16.90
C GLY A 151 17.90 -13.12 17.23
N THR A 152 16.75 -12.43 17.15
CA THR A 152 15.44 -13.10 17.09
C THR A 152 15.41 -14.03 15.88
N LYS A 153 14.92 -15.26 16.07
CA LYS A 153 14.78 -16.26 15.01
C LYS A 153 13.31 -16.49 14.67
N LEU A 154 13.06 -16.83 13.41
CA LEU A 154 11.77 -17.36 12.96
C LEU A 154 11.82 -18.88 12.99
N ASN A 155 11.10 -19.47 13.95
CA ASN A 155 11.02 -20.92 14.12
C ASN A 155 10.09 -21.51 13.06
N SER A 156 8.84 -21.02 12.97
CA SER A 156 7.85 -21.47 11.99
C SER A 156 6.87 -20.37 11.56
N VAL A 157 6.19 -20.59 10.43
CA VAL A 157 5.00 -19.83 10.01
C VAL A 157 4.01 -20.81 9.41
N VAL A 158 2.80 -20.86 9.97
CA VAL A 158 1.69 -21.67 9.46
C VAL A 158 0.54 -20.73 9.11
N VAL A 159 -0.10 -20.93 7.96
CA VAL A 159 -1.24 -20.10 7.53
C VAL A 159 -2.49 -20.98 7.40
N ASP A 160 -3.50 -20.68 8.22
CA ASP A 160 -4.82 -21.32 8.19
C ASP A 160 -5.92 -20.23 8.22
N ARG A 161 -6.97 -20.38 7.41
CA ARG A 161 -8.17 -19.49 7.40
C ARG A 161 -7.86 -17.99 7.56
N HIS A 162 -6.90 -17.48 6.80
CA HIS A 162 -6.42 -16.09 6.81
C HIS A 162 -5.68 -15.61 8.07
N ILE A 163 -5.35 -16.51 8.99
CA ILE A 163 -4.49 -16.24 10.15
C ILE A 163 -3.12 -16.86 9.89
N ALA A 164 -2.06 -16.09 10.12
CA ALA A 164 -0.70 -16.61 10.16
C ALA A 164 -0.29 -16.85 11.63
N THR A 165 -0.13 -18.09 12.05
CA THR A 165 0.59 -18.42 13.29
C THR A 165 2.08 -18.24 13.04
N VAL A 166 2.71 -17.34 13.80
CA VAL A 166 4.12 -16.95 13.66
C VAL A 166 4.85 -17.29 14.96
N ASP A 167 5.68 -18.31 14.90
CA ASP A 167 6.50 -18.79 16.02
C ASP A 167 7.90 -18.17 15.92
N LEU A 168 8.25 -17.37 16.93
CA LEU A 168 9.52 -16.69 17.07
C LEU A 168 10.30 -17.24 18.27
N SER A 169 11.61 -17.10 18.27
CA SER A 169 12.39 -17.41 19.48
C SER A 169 12.05 -16.46 20.64
N GLY A 170 12.06 -16.93 21.89
CA GLY A 170 11.76 -16.14 23.09
C GLY A 170 12.52 -14.80 23.21
N ARG A 171 13.70 -14.70 22.59
CA ARG A 171 14.46 -13.45 22.31
C ARG A 171 13.60 -12.27 21.84
N TYR A 172 12.49 -12.53 21.17
CA TYR A 172 11.57 -11.49 20.67
C TYR A 172 10.90 -10.67 21.78
N ASP A 173 10.73 -11.26 22.98
CA ASP A 173 10.17 -10.61 24.17
C ASP A 173 11.24 -9.83 24.97
N ASP A 174 12.53 -9.91 24.58
CA ASP A 174 13.62 -9.23 25.29
C ASP A 174 13.48 -7.70 25.23
N GLY A 175 13.29 -7.09 26.40
CA GLY A 175 13.58 -5.68 26.69
C GLY A 175 12.77 -4.63 25.91
N GLY A 176 13.00 -3.36 26.26
CA GLY A 176 12.16 -2.24 25.81
C GLY A 176 10.93 -2.04 26.70
N GLY A 177 10.27 -0.88 26.56
CA GLY A 177 8.97 -0.60 27.19
C GLY A 177 7.83 -0.61 26.17
N SER A 178 6.59 -0.35 26.61
CA SER A 178 5.35 -0.56 25.86
C SER A 178 5.39 -0.17 24.38
N LEU A 179 5.87 1.03 24.06
CA LEU A 179 5.94 1.51 22.67
C LEU A 179 6.83 0.62 21.80
N SER A 180 7.96 0.13 22.32
CA SER A 180 8.86 -0.81 21.63
C SER A 180 8.21 -2.19 21.45
N MET A 181 7.43 -2.64 22.43
CA MET A 181 6.74 -3.93 22.40
C MET A 181 5.57 -3.90 21.40
N GLN A 182 4.78 -2.83 21.38
CA GLN A 182 3.75 -2.62 20.35
C GLN A 182 4.38 -2.45 18.96
N ALA A 183 5.48 -1.70 18.84
CA ALA A 183 6.15 -1.46 17.57
C ALA A 183 6.69 -2.74 16.92
N ARG A 184 7.32 -3.65 17.68
CA ARG A 184 7.80 -4.93 17.11
C ARG A 184 6.64 -5.81 16.63
N LEU A 185 5.54 -5.89 17.40
CA LEU A 185 4.32 -6.59 16.99
C LEU A 185 3.75 -6.00 15.68
N ALA A 186 3.63 -4.67 15.59
CA ALA A 186 3.18 -3.98 14.38
C ALA A 186 4.07 -4.30 13.16
N GLN A 187 5.40 -4.28 13.31
CA GLN A 187 6.33 -4.63 12.23
C GLN A 187 6.09 -6.04 11.67
N VAL A 188 5.87 -7.04 12.55
CA VAL A 188 5.55 -8.42 12.15
C VAL A 188 4.17 -8.50 11.49
N VAL A 189 3.15 -7.88 12.09
CA VAL A 189 1.76 -7.91 11.59
C VAL A 189 1.66 -7.27 10.20
N PHE A 190 2.23 -6.09 9.99
CA PHE A 190 2.21 -5.44 8.68
C PHE A 190 2.97 -6.24 7.61
N THR A 191 4.08 -6.89 7.99
CA THR A 191 4.90 -7.75 7.10
C THR A 191 4.23 -9.08 6.78
N ALA A 192 3.44 -9.66 7.69
CA ALA A 192 2.66 -10.86 7.42
C ALA A 192 1.40 -10.55 6.59
N THR A 193 0.69 -9.48 6.90
CA THR A 193 -0.57 -9.08 6.25
C THR A 193 -0.38 -8.39 4.89
N ARG A 194 0.86 -8.12 4.45
CA ARG A 194 1.14 -7.67 3.07
C ARG A 194 0.91 -8.75 2.01
N PHE A 195 0.59 -9.98 2.42
CA PHE A 195 0.12 -11.06 1.56
C PHE A 195 -1.41 -11.11 1.67
N PRO A 196 -2.18 -10.92 0.57
CA PRO A 196 -3.64 -10.82 0.61
C PRO A 196 -4.36 -12.04 1.20
N SER A 197 -3.69 -13.19 1.31
CA SER A 197 -4.23 -14.38 1.96
C SER A 197 -4.17 -14.33 3.49
N ILE A 198 -3.48 -13.36 4.11
CA ILE A 198 -3.26 -13.23 5.55
C ILE A 198 -3.87 -11.91 6.03
N HIS A 199 -4.85 -11.97 6.92
CA HIS A 199 -5.52 -10.80 7.50
C HIS A 199 -5.11 -10.53 8.96
N LYS A 200 -4.71 -11.58 9.69
CA LYS A 200 -4.34 -11.54 11.11
C LYS A 200 -3.13 -12.42 11.41
N VAL A 201 -2.48 -12.20 12.54
CA VAL A 201 -1.34 -12.96 13.05
C VAL A 201 -1.65 -13.47 14.45
N GLN A 202 -1.42 -14.76 14.69
CA GLN A 202 -1.30 -15.34 16.02
C GLN A 202 0.19 -15.43 16.37
N PHE A 203 0.57 -15.00 17.57
CA PHE A 203 1.96 -15.06 18.02
C PHE A 203 2.21 -16.30 18.89
N GLU A 204 3.34 -16.95 18.63
CA GLU A 204 3.91 -18.01 19.46
C GLU A 204 5.37 -17.68 19.78
N LEU A 205 5.84 -18.09 20.97
CA LEU A 205 7.24 -18.02 21.37
C LEU A 205 7.76 -19.39 21.78
N ASP A 206 8.79 -19.86 21.10
CA ASP A 206 9.38 -21.20 21.26
C ASP A 206 8.29 -22.30 21.26
N GLY A 207 7.35 -22.19 20.31
CA GLY A 207 6.23 -23.12 20.14
C GLY A 207 5.09 -23.00 21.18
N LYS A 208 5.04 -21.92 21.96
CA LYS A 208 3.96 -21.66 22.96
C LYS A 208 3.12 -20.44 22.57
N PRO A 209 1.78 -20.52 22.59
CA PRO A 209 0.91 -19.35 22.40
C PRO A 209 1.22 -18.21 23.37
N VAL A 210 1.28 -16.99 22.85
CA VAL A 210 1.46 -15.77 23.63
C VAL A 210 0.09 -15.13 23.88
N THR A 211 -0.37 -15.12 25.13
CA THR A 211 -1.60 -14.42 25.56
C THR A 211 -1.32 -13.04 26.16
N ALA A 212 -0.13 -12.85 26.73
CA ALA A 212 0.37 -11.56 27.20
C ALA A 212 1.82 -11.39 26.73
N PHE A 213 2.15 -10.21 26.19
CA PHE A 213 3.48 -9.90 25.62
C PHE A 213 4.11 -8.67 26.28
N GLY A 214 5.41 -8.76 26.58
CA GLY A 214 6.16 -7.76 27.34
C GLY A 214 5.76 -7.63 28.81
N GLY A 215 6.64 -6.98 29.58
CA GLY A 215 6.47 -6.80 31.02
C GLY A 215 5.26 -5.97 31.45
N GLU A 216 4.63 -5.23 30.54
CA GLU A 216 3.39 -4.48 30.81
C GLU A 216 2.11 -5.23 30.40
N GLY A 217 2.22 -6.44 29.83
CA GLY A 217 1.08 -7.33 29.56
C GLY A 217 0.20 -6.90 28.39
N ILE A 218 0.78 -6.68 27.21
CA ILE A 218 0.00 -6.46 25.97
C ILE A 218 -0.81 -7.73 25.68
N VAL A 219 -2.14 -7.61 25.70
CA VAL A 219 -3.06 -8.74 25.50
C VAL A 219 -3.03 -9.22 24.05
N LEU A 220 -2.75 -10.51 23.86
CA LEU A 220 -2.69 -11.23 22.58
C LEU A 220 -3.52 -12.53 22.61
N ASP A 221 -4.57 -12.58 23.44
CA ASP A 221 -5.51 -13.70 23.57
C ASP A 221 -6.17 -14.12 22.24
N GLU A 222 -6.19 -13.23 21.25
CA GLU A 222 -6.82 -13.40 19.94
C GLU A 222 -5.86 -12.95 18.82
N PRO A 223 -5.96 -13.50 17.59
CA PRO A 223 -5.11 -13.08 16.47
C PRO A 223 -5.29 -11.60 16.13
N VAL A 224 -4.19 -10.86 16.01
CA VAL A 224 -4.17 -9.40 15.79
C VAL A 224 -3.91 -9.03 14.32
N GLY A 225 -4.50 -7.93 13.85
CA GLY A 225 -4.36 -7.39 12.50
C GLY A 225 -3.89 -5.93 12.50
N ARG A 226 -3.79 -5.32 11.31
CA ARG A 226 -3.27 -3.94 11.16
C ARG A 226 -4.04 -2.89 11.97
N ALA A 227 -5.35 -3.08 12.16
CA ALA A 227 -6.21 -2.16 12.91
C ALA A 227 -5.88 -2.11 14.42
N ASP A 228 -5.32 -3.18 14.98
CA ASP A 228 -4.89 -3.22 16.38
C ASP A 228 -3.61 -2.39 16.64
N PHE A 229 -2.98 -1.90 15.57
CA PHE A 229 -1.78 -1.04 15.58
C PHE A 229 -2.00 0.26 14.79
N GLU A 230 -3.24 0.78 14.79
CA GLU A 230 -3.61 2.06 14.16
C GLU A 230 -2.71 3.21 14.61
N ASP A 231 -2.45 3.33 15.92
CA ASP A 231 -1.62 4.39 16.50
C ASP A 231 -0.14 4.33 16.05
N LEU A 232 0.31 3.19 15.50
CA LEU A 232 1.64 3.03 14.92
C LEU A 232 1.64 3.18 13.39
N SER A 233 0.48 3.42 12.77
CA SER A 233 0.37 3.80 11.37
C SER A 233 0.45 5.32 11.21
N PRO A 234 1.09 5.84 10.14
CA PRO A 234 0.90 7.24 9.75
C PRO A 234 -0.53 7.44 9.22
N LEU A 235 -1.03 8.68 9.21
CA LEU A 235 -2.36 8.98 8.65
C LEU A 235 -2.39 8.80 7.14
N VAL A 236 -1.23 8.86 6.46
CA VAL A 236 -1.06 8.37 5.10
C VAL A 236 0.14 7.41 5.04
N LEU A 237 -0.13 6.12 4.83
CA LEU A 237 0.87 5.08 4.63
C LEU A 237 0.98 4.78 3.13
N VAL A 238 2.08 5.18 2.50
CA VAL A 238 2.41 4.79 1.12
C VAL A 238 3.04 3.39 1.14
N GLU A 239 2.44 2.44 0.43
CA GLU A 239 2.93 1.05 0.36
C GLU A 239 3.69 0.74 -0.94
N SER A 240 3.49 1.56 -1.98
CA SER A 240 4.32 1.60 -3.18
C SER A 240 4.23 2.99 -3.82
N PRO A 241 5.33 3.52 -4.40
CA PRO A 241 6.69 2.99 -4.39
C PRO A 241 7.32 3.00 -2.99
N MET A 242 8.34 2.17 -2.77
CA MET A 242 9.11 2.13 -1.51
C MET A 242 10.43 2.88 -1.63
N ILE A 243 11.13 3.06 -0.52
CA ILE A 243 12.40 3.78 -0.48
C ILE A 243 13.46 3.20 -1.43
N GLY A 244 14.11 4.07 -2.20
CA GLY A 244 15.12 3.70 -3.19
C GLY A 244 14.55 3.15 -4.50
N ASP A 245 13.23 3.05 -4.67
CA ASP A 245 12.64 2.59 -5.92
C ASP A 245 12.88 3.57 -7.06
N THR A 246 13.06 3.02 -8.27
CA THR A 246 13.14 3.79 -9.51
C THR A 246 11.76 3.84 -10.17
N ILE A 247 11.19 5.04 -10.26
CA ILE A 247 9.89 5.27 -10.88
C ILE A 247 10.02 5.77 -12.32
N ARG A 248 9.02 5.49 -13.15
CA ARG A 248 8.82 6.04 -14.51
C ARG A 248 7.44 6.68 -14.62
N THR A 249 7.21 7.48 -15.64
CA THR A 249 5.90 8.11 -15.89
C THR A 249 5.05 7.22 -16.81
N PRO A 250 3.77 6.96 -16.49
CA PRO A 250 3.10 7.28 -15.23
C PRO A 250 3.51 6.29 -14.12
N VAL A 251 3.47 6.75 -12.85
CA VAL A 251 3.77 5.91 -11.67
C VAL A 251 2.48 5.51 -10.96
N ARG A 252 2.32 4.22 -10.65
CA ARG A 252 1.27 3.75 -9.75
C ARG A 252 1.71 3.95 -8.29
N VAL A 253 0.90 4.67 -7.52
CA VAL A 253 1.11 4.92 -6.09
C VAL A 253 -0.11 4.39 -5.34
N TRP A 254 0.11 3.52 -4.36
CA TRP A 254 -0.97 2.91 -3.58
C TRP A 254 -0.59 2.76 -2.10
N GLY A 255 -1.61 2.63 -1.26
CA GLY A 255 -1.45 2.49 0.18
C GLY A 255 -2.77 2.70 0.94
N THR A 256 -2.68 3.19 2.17
CA THR A 256 -3.83 3.39 3.05
C THR A 256 -3.79 4.77 3.72
N ALA A 257 -4.96 5.33 4.04
CA ALA A 257 -5.06 6.62 4.72
C ALA A 257 -6.21 6.67 5.73
N ASN A 258 -6.10 7.55 6.71
CA ASN A 258 -7.13 7.89 7.70
C ASN A 258 -7.07 9.40 7.96
N THR A 259 -7.25 10.17 6.89
CA THR A 259 -7.21 11.63 6.88
C THR A 259 -8.60 12.23 6.93
N PHE A 260 -8.67 13.54 7.21
CA PHE A 260 -9.91 14.29 7.18
C PHE A 260 -10.56 14.23 5.78
N GLU A 261 -11.87 13.96 5.74
CA GLU A 261 -12.67 13.78 4.51
C GLU A 261 -12.16 12.68 3.55
N ALA A 262 -11.26 11.79 4.00
CA ALA A 262 -10.52 10.83 3.16
C ALA A 262 -9.56 11.48 2.15
N THR A 263 -9.17 12.74 2.37
CA THR A 263 -8.44 13.55 1.39
C THR A 263 -6.94 13.58 1.66
N LEU A 264 -6.12 13.55 0.62
CA LEU A 264 -4.66 13.65 0.71
C LEU A 264 -4.06 14.18 -0.60
N ARG A 265 -2.78 14.53 -0.57
CA ARG A 265 -2.00 14.95 -1.73
C ARG A 265 -0.71 14.14 -1.85
N LEU A 266 -0.32 13.85 -3.08
CA LEU A 266 0.89 13.10 -3.41
C LEU A 266 1.81 13.95 -4.29
N LYS A 267 2.79 14.62 -3.67
CA LYS A 267 3.75 15.50 -4.35
C LYS A 267 4.98 14.72 -4.77
N ILE A 268 5.28 14.71 -6.08
CA ILE A 268 6.51 14.15 -6.63
C ILE A 268 7.47 15.30 -6.97
N THR A 269 8.71 15.25 -6.47
CA THR A 269 9.78 16.20 -6.82
C THR A 269 10.91 15.52 -7.59
N ASP A 270 11.54 16.25 -8.51
CA ASP A 270 12.73 15.77 -9.25
C ASP A 270 14.06 16.19 -8.59
N ALA A 271 15.17 15.82 -9.23
CA ALA A 271 16.53 16.04 -8.70
C ALA A 271 16.96 17.52 -8.57
N ALA A 272 16.15 18.46 -9.08
CA ALA A 272 16.34 19.88 -8.85
C ALA A 272 15.38 20.43 -7.78
N GLY A 273 14.68 19.58 -7.03
CA GLY A 273 13.67 19.94 -6.04
C GLY A 273 12.35 20.45 -6.63
N ARG A 274 12.20 20.46 -7.97
CA ARG A 274 10.97 20.95 -8.62
C ARG A 274 9.86 19.93 -8.53
N THR A 275 8.67 20.38 -8.16
CA THR A 275 7.43 19.58 -8.23
C THR A 275 7.13 19.21 -9.68
N VAL A 276 7.03 17.91 -9.96
CA VAL A 276 6.74 17.34 -11.29
C VAL A 276 5.36 16.67 -11.39
N ALA A 277 4.72 16.43 -10.25
CA ALA A 277 3.29 16.13 -10.09
C ALA A 277 2.85 16.48 -8.66
N ASN A 278 1.58 16.89 -8.48
CA ASN A 278 0.95 17.06 -7.16
C ASN A 278 -0.57 16.83 -7.22
N PRO A 279 -1.05 15.64 -7.65
CA PRO A 279 -2.48 15.31 -7.63
C PRO A 279 -3.06 15.34 -6.22
N TYR A 280 -4.32 15.75 -6.17
CA TYR A 280 -5.23 15.48 -5.07
C TYR A 280 -5.75 14.05 -5.20
N VAL A 281 -5.88 13.34 -4.08
CA VAL A 281 -6.29 11.93 -4.03
C VAL A 281 -7.31 11.76 -2.90
N THR A 282 -8.28 10.89 -3.15
CA THR A 282 -9.31 10.52 -2.17
C THR A 282 -9.19 9.03 -1.89
N ALA A 283 -9.08 8.67 -0.61
CA ALA A 283 -9.11 7.29 -0.15
C ALA A 283 -10.55 6.76 -0.06
N THR A 284 -10.73 5.44 -0.01
CA THR A 284 -12.06 4.81 0.08
C THR A 284 -12.81 5.07 1.40
N SER A 285 -12.14 5.64 2.41
CA SER A 285 -12.70 6.04 3.69
C SER A 285 -11.75 7.04 4.38
N GLY A 286 -12.25 7.74 5.40
CA GLY A 286 -11.53 8.79 6.12
C GLY A 286 -11.87 8.82 7.61
N THR A 287 -11.52 9.91 8.29
CA THR A 287 -11.68 10.21 9.73
C THR A 287 -12.24 9.07 10.59
N GLY A 288 -11.34 8.32 11.23
CA GLY A 288 -11.67 7.22 12.14
C GLY A 288 -11.87 5.86 11.46
N THR A 289 -11.81 5.79 10.13
CA THR A 289 -11.85 4.53 9.35
C THR A 289 -10.76 4.53 8.29
N ARG A 290 -9.87 3.53 8.31
CA ARG A 290 -8.79 3.41 7.30
C ARG A 290 -9.37 3.13 5.92
N GLY A 291 -9.16 4.06 4.99
CA GLY A 291 -9.38 3.88 3.56
C GLY A 291 -8.14 3.33 2.84
N THR A 292 -8.35 2.82 1.63
CA THR A 292 -7.28 2.51 0.67
C THR A 292 -7.22 3.58 -0.41
N PHE A 293 -6.06 3.76 -1.05
CA PHE A 293 -5.96 4.52 -2.29
C PHE A 293 -5.03 3.79 -3.28
N ASP A 294 -5.33 3.91 -4.57
CA ASP A 294 -4.53 3.35 -5.66
C ASP A 294 -4.72 4.24 -6.89
N VAL A 295 -3.67 5.00 -7.24
CA VAL A 295 -3.72 6.02 -8.29
C VAL A 295 -2.54 5.89 -9.24
N THR A 296 -2.77 6.23 -10.51
CA THR A 296 -1.71 6.27 -11.53
C THR A 296 -1.42 7.72 -11.90
N ILE A 297 -0.23 8.20 -11.53
CA ILE A 297 0.18 9.61 -11.59
C ILE A 297 1.10 9.84 -12.80
N PRO A 298 0.65 10.54 -13.85
CA PRO A 298 1.57 11.08 -14.85
C PRO A 298 2.37 12.24 -14.26
N TYR A 299 3.68 12.27 -14.50
CA TYR A 299 4.56 13.37 -14.12
C TYR A 299 5.50 13.77 -15.28
N LYS A 300 6.07 14.98 -15.20
CA LYS A 300 6.96 15.55 -16.22
C LYS A 300 8.31 15.96 -15.62
N ALA A 301 9.24 15.01 -15.50
CA ALA A 301 10.61 15.29 -15.06
C ALA A 301 11.49 15.79 -16.22
N THR A 302 12.31 16.81 -15.97
CA THR A 302 13.23 17.35 -17.00
C THR A 302 14.58 16.60 -17.03
N ARG A 303 14.97 16.03 -15.88
CA ARG A 303 16.20 15.26 -15.65
C ARG A 303 15.87 14.02 -14.82
N SER A 304 16.57 12.91 -15.11
CA SER A 304 16.55 11.73 -14.23
C SER A 304 17.50 11.93 -13.05
N GLY A 305 17.16 11.43 -11.87
CA GLY A 305 18.00 11.52 -10.68
C GLY A 305 17.27 11.16 -9.39
N ALA A 306 17.82 11.57 -8.24
CA ALA A 306 17.10 11.48 -6.97
C ALA A 306 15.82 12.32 -7.00
N GLY A 307 14.83 11.95 -6.21
CA GLY A 307 13.59 12.70 -6.04
C GLY A 307 12.81 12.19 -4.83
N LEU A 308 11.71 12.84 -4.51
CA LEU A 308 10.87 12.47 -3.37
C LEU A 308 9.43 12.25 -3.83
N LEU A 309 8.75 11.28 -3.21
CA LEU A 309 7.30 11.26 -3.10
C LEU A 309 6.94 11.67 -1.68
N THR A 310 6.31 12.83 -1.51
CA THR A 310 5.80 13.32 -0.23
C THR A 310 4.30 13.08 -0.17
N ALA A 311 3.86 12.32 0.82
CA ALA A 311 2.46 12.16 1.17
C ALA A 311 2.11 13.15 2.29
N TYR A 312 1.08 13.95 2.07
CA TYR A 312 0.65 14.97 3.01
C TYR A 312 -0.85 15.24 2.89
N TRP A 313 -1.42 15.90 3.89
CA TRP A 313 -2.79 16.39 3.89
C TRP A 313 -2.80 17.85 4.37
N ASP A 314 -3.85 18.58 4.02
CA ASP A 314 -3.99 19.99 4.40
C ASP A 314 -4.82 20.04 5.70
N SER A 315 -4.28 20.64 6.77
CA SER A 315 -4.91 20.71 8.10
C SER A 315 -6.23 21.50 8.05
N PRO A 316 -7.35 20.99 8.60
CA PRO A 316 -8.60 21.73 8.68
C PRO A 316 -8.56 22.88 9.70
N GLU A 317 -7.56 22.94 10.58
CA GLU A 317 -7.41 24.00 11.59
C GLU A 317 -6.80 25.28 10.99
N ASP A 318 -5.76 25.15 10.14
CA ASP A 318 -4.97 26.29 9.65
C ASP A 318 -4.58 26.21 8.16
N GLY A 319 -5.06 25.19 7.44
CA GLY A 319 -4.76 24.97 6.02
C GLY A 319 -3.32 24.56 5.72
N ARG A 320 -2.47 24.30 6.73
CA ARG A 320 -1.07 23.95 6.50
C ARG A 320 -0.91 22.48 6.11
N ALA A 321 0.06 22.22 5.23
CA ALA A 321 0.43 20.88 4.82
C ALA A 321 1.10 20.11 5.97
N VAL A 322 0.41 19.09 6.48
CA VAL A 322 0.93 18.11 7.45
C VAL A 322 1.56 16.95 6.68
N ILE A 323 2.89 16.83 6.75
CA ILE A 323 3.65 15.78 6.06
C ILE A 323 3.59 14.49 6.88
N GLU A 324 3.06 13.42 6.28
CA GLU A 324 2.90 12.10 6.93
C GLU A 324 4.05 11.15 6.56
N ASP A 325 4.45 11.13 5.29
CA ASP A 325 5.62 10.36 4.85
C ASP A 325 6.36 11.07 3.72
N THR A 326 7.65 10.75 3.59
CA THR A 326 8.51 11.15 2.50
C THR A 326 9.35 9.96 2.07
N VAL A 327 9.02 9.44 0.89
CA VAL A 327 9.67 8.30 0.25
C VAL A 327 10.78 8.83 -0.68
N PRO A 328 12.07 8.64 -0.36
CA PRO A 328 13.17 8.89 -1.28
C PRO A 328 13.14 7.90 -2.46
N LEU A 329 13.27 8.42 -3.68
CA LEU A 329 13.12 7.67 -4.94
C LEU A 329 14.21 8.05 -5.95
N THR A 330 14.32 7.26 -7.02
CA THR A 330 14.94 7.70 -8.27
C THR A 330 13.85 7.99 -9.29
N VAL A 331 13.73 9.25 -9.70
CA VAL A 331 12.79 9.68 -10.75
C VAL A 331 13.47 9.54 -12.11
N LYS A 332 12.80 8.88 -13.07
CA LYS A 332 13.24 8.85 -14.48
C LYS A 332 12.38 9.78 -15.33
N ARG A 333 13.00 10.40 -16.32
CA ARG A 333 12.30 11.08 -17.42
C ARG A 333 11.65 10.06 -18.35
#